data_AF-A0A818YD68-F1
#
_entry.id   AF-A0A818YD68-F1
#
_cell.length_a   1.000
_cell.length_b   1.000
_cell.length_c   1.000
_cell.angle_alpha   90.00
_cell.angle_beta   90.00
_cell.angle_gamma   90.00
#
_symmetry.space_group_name_H-M   'P 1'
#
loop_
_entity.id
_entity.type
_entity.pdbx_description
1 polymer ?
#
loop_
_entity_poly.entity_id
_entity_poly.type
_entity_poly.pdbx_seq_one_letter_code
_entity_poly.pdbx_strand_id
1 'polypeptide(L)'
;MPIRRRGYAKYILLILTIWLGAIVLFTFRTDSLSQSNNDMQINVVDRTAPPSLVDRIIGVLPFKTKVDNDHPPEERIRAVEQARNMSGQVQVVAPDMNNGHNDPKTGGPGEMGNAVRIDKDKLSKEERKKYDDGWQNNAFNQYVSDMISLRRNLADIRDPECKKVDFHPNLPDTSVIIIFHNEARSALLRTVWSVIDRSPPHLLKEVILVDDFSDKGALSVMHLKQALDDDIKSIKNVRLVRTDKREGLIRARLKGAVVAKGKVLIFLDSHCECAEGWLEPLLDPIARNPKVAVVPLIEIIDDSTFQLIGTPIQNIQVGGFDWNLIFNWHVTPEREMKRRQKKTDPIRSPTMAGGLFAIDRDWFDQLGMYDPGMDIWGGENLELSFKVWQCGGELLCAPCSHVGHIFRKRSPYQWPSNVNVVKKNTVRLAEVWLDDYKKYYYERISNNLGDYGDVSDRIKIRERLQCKSFKWFLENVYPEQFIPGESLYFGEIRSRAKASVCIDSQELEDGDKSIIGYPCHGQGGNQYFLMSKTFEIRREEKCLDYAGGQGELKKPGKVVSFTCHSMQGNQMWKYEDDMLRHASGFCIELSQGNDKDVFMSNCEATNQYQKWFWKKRLNNSTNT
;
A
#
# COMPACT_ATOMS: atom_id res chain seq x y z
N MET A 1 -33.37 -6.40 -81.58
CA MET A 1 -32.85 -5.06 -81.22
C MET A 1 -32.90 -4.88 -79.70
N PRO A 2 -31.76 -4.70 -79.02
CA PRO A 2 -31.68 -4.56 -77.57
C PRO A 2 -31.56 -3.08 -77.17
N ILE A 3 -32.57 -2.56 -76.48
CA ILE A 3 -32.47 -1.29 -75.73
C ILE A 3 -32.97 -1.57 -74.32
N ARG A 4 -32.03 -1.84 -73.40
CA ARG A 4 -32.05 -1.53 -71.95
C ARG A 4 -30.91 -2.29 -71.22
N ARG A 5 -29.66 -2.10 -71.64
CA ARG A 5 -28.48 -2.66 -70.93
C ARG A 5 -27.58 -1.62 -70.24
N ARG A 6 -27.89 -0.32 -70.30
CA ARG A 6 -27.12 0.74 -69.60
C ARG A 6 -27.67 1.15 -68.23
N GLY A 7 -28.87 0.72 -67.85
CA GLY A 7 -29.47 1.01 -66.55
C GLY A 7 -28.97 0.07 -65.44
N TYR A 8 -29.02 -1.25 -65.70
CA TYR A 8 -28.71 -2.27 -64.69
C TYR A 8 -27.27 -2.19 -64.15
N ALA A 9 -26.29 -1.89 -65.00
CA ALA A 9 -24.90 -1.73 -64.54
C ALA A 9 -24.73 -0.52 -63.60
N LYS A 10 -25.46 0.58 -63.84
CA LYS A 10 -25.44 1.76 -62.95
C LYS A 10 -26.14 1.47 -61.62
N TYR A 11 -27.23 0.70 -61.63
CA TYR A 11 -27.90 0.28 -60.40
C TYR A 11 -27.06 -0.68 -59.57
N ILE A 12 -26.36 -1.63 -60.20
CA ILE A 12 -25.44 -2.54 -59.50
C ILE A 12 -24.25 -1.77 -58.92
N LEU A 13 -23.69 -0.81 -59.66
CA LEU A 13 -22.60 0.03 -59.15
C LEU A 13 -23.06 0.91 -57.99
N LEU A 14 -24.28 1.47 -58.05
CA LEU A 14 -24.86 2.29 -56.99
C LEU A 14 -25.16 1.47 -55.73
N ILE A 15 -25.66 0.24 -55.90
CA ILE A 15 -25.89 -0.68 -54.78
C ILE A 15 -24.55 -1.06 -54.15
N LEU A 16 -23.52 -1.38 -54.95
CA LEU A 16 -22.18 -1.68 -54.43
C LEU A 16 -21.54 -0.50 -53.71
N THR A 17 -21.70 0.74 -54.20
CA THR A 17 -21.17 1.93 -53.52
C THR A 17 -21.93 2.27 -52.26
N ILE A 18 -23.25 2.06 -52.23
CA ILE A 18 -24.06 2.19 -51.00
C ILE A 18 -23.68 1.10 -49.99
N TRP A 19 -23.42 -0.13 -50.45
CA TRP A 19 -23.05 -1.25 -49.59
C TRP A 19 -21.62 -1.09 -49.03
N LEU A 20 -20.66 -0.63 -49.85
CA LEU A 20 -19.33 -0.23 -49.40
C LEU A 20 -19.37 0.99 -48.47
N GLY A 21 -20.22 1.98 -48.75
CA GLY A 21 -20.44 3.13 -47.87
C GLY A 21 -21.07 2.73 -46.54
N ALA A 22 -21.98 1.75 -46.53
CA ALA A 22 -22.56 1.18 -45.33
C ALA A 22 -21.55 0.36 -44.53
N ILE A 23 -20.66 -0.41 -45.19
CA ILE A 23 -19.56 -1.11 -44.52
C ILE A 23 -18.60 -0.10 -43.92
N VAL A 24 -18.20 0.94 -44.65
CA VAL A 24 -17.30 1.98 -44.15
C VAL A 24 -17.94 2.73 -42.98
N LEU A 25 -19.23 3.06 -43.06
CA LEU A 25 -19.98 3.64 -41.93
C LEU A 25 -20.14 2.68 -40.75
N PHE A 26 -20.29 1.37 -40.99
CA PHE A 26 -20.36 0.37 -39.92
C PHE A 26 -18.98 0.17 -39.27
N THR A 27 -17.89 0.14 -40.03
CA THR A 27 -16.52 0.05 -39.50
C THR A 27 -16.13 1.32 -38.75
N PHE A 28 -16.48 2.51 -39.25
CA PHE A 28 -16.25 3.76 -38.53
C PHE A 28 -17.16 3.92 -37.31
N ARG A 29 -18.39 3.36 -37.32
CA ARG A 29 -19.30 3.39 -36.17
C ARG A 29 -18.96 2.33 -35.13
N THR A 30 -18.34 1.20 -35.50
CA THR A 30 -17.74 0.27 -34.54
C THR A 30 -16.46 0.81 -33.93
N ASP A 31 -15.69 1.61 -34.68
CA ASP A 31 -14.51 2.30 -34.14
C ASP A 31 -14.89 3.50 -33.27
N SER A 32 -16.01 4.21 -33.55
CA SER A 32 -16.48 5.33 -32.72
C SER A 32 -17.38 4.94 -31.55
N LEU A 33 -17.76 3.66 -31.41
CA LEU A 33 -18.53 3.14 -30.26
C LEU A 33 -17.73 2.19 -29.36
N SER A 34 -16.43 1.99 -29.61
CA SER A 34 -15.54 1.22 -28.71
C SER A 34 -14.66 2.08 -27.79
N GLN A 35 -14.78 3.41 -27.83
CA GLN A 35 -14.09 4.32 -26.92
C GLN A 35 -15.07 5.18 -26.10
N SER A 36 -15.75 4.56 -25.12
CA SER A 36 -16.20 5.26 -23.90
C SER A 36 -16.46 4.34 -22.71
N ASN A 37 -15.78 3.19 -22.63
CA ASN A 37 -15.65 2.45 -21.38
C ASN A 37 -14.29 2.82 -20.77
N ASN A 38 -14.30 3.69 -19.76
CA ASN A 38 -13.18 3.84 -18.84
C ASN A 38 -13.09 2.58 -17.96
N ASP A 39 -12.64 1.47 -18.56
CA ASP A 39 -12.10 0.34 -17.82
C ASP A 39 -10.64 0.65 -17.50
N MET A 40 -10.32 0.60 -16.21
CA MET A 40 -8.96 0.72 -15.69
C MET A 40 -8.15 -0.51 -16.15
N GLN A 41 -7.58 -0.45 -17.34
CA GLN A 41 -6.69 -1.49 -17.86
C GLN A 41 -5.34 -1.42 -17.13
N ILE A 42 -5.05 -2.48 -16.38
CA ILE A 42 -3.71 -2.74 -15.82
C ILE A 42 -2.82 -3.17 -16.97
N ASN A 43 -1.89 -2.31 -17.39
CA ASN A 43 -0.88 -2.62 -18.40
C ASN A 43 0.10 -3.68 -17.85
N VAL A 44 0.00 -4.91 -18.37
CA VAL A 44 0.99 -5.97 -18.17
C VAL A 44 2.17 -5.68 -19.10
N VAL A 45 3.31 -5.26 -18.55
CA VAL A 45 4.56 -5.16 -19.30
C VAL A 45 5.40 -6.42 -19.05
N ASP A 46 5.57 -7.21 -20.11
CA ASP A 46 6.56 -8.29 -20.21
C ASP A 46 7.98 -7.67 -20.25
N ARG A 47 8.85 -8.06 -19.31
CA ARG A 47 10.28 -7.69 -19.32
C ARG A 47 11.12 -8.93 -19.03
N THR A 48 11.71 -9.46 -20.10
CA THR A 48 12.54 -10.67 -20.14
C THR A 48 13.98 -10.48 -19.65
N ALA A 49 14.17 -9.77 -18.53
CA ALA A 49 15.44 -9.77 -17.79
C ALA A 49 15.20 -9.43 -16.29
N PRO A 50 15.78 -10.20 -15.34
CA PRO A 50 15.58 -9.94 -13.92
C PRO A 50 16.31 -8.65 -13.49
N PRO A 51 15.63 -7.69 -12.83
CA PRO A 51 16.29 -6.53 -12.24
C PRO A 51 17.23 -6.99 -11.11
N SER A 52 18.35 -6.28 -10.94
CA SER A 52 19.39 -6.65 -9.99
C SER A 52 18.89 -6.58 -8.54
N LEU A 53 19.55 -7.28 -7.61
CA LEU A 53 19.23 -7.28 -6.18
C LEU A 53 19.18 -5.85 -5.59
N VAL A 54 19.93 -4.93 -6.17
CA VAL A 54 19.98 -3.51 -5.81
C VAL A 54 18.69 -2.78 -6.24
N ASP A 55 18.14 -3.11 -7.41
CA ASP A 55 16.89 -2.50 -7.91
C ASP A 55 15.64 -2.95 -7.11
N ARG A 56 15.71 -4.10 -6.42
CA ARG A 56 14.63 -4.61 -5.56
C ARG A 56 14.63 -4.00 -4.15
N ILE A 57 15.80 -3.59 -3.65
CA ILE A 57 15.95 -2.95 -2.32
C ILE A 57 15.61 -1.45 -2.39
N ILE A 58 15.76 -0.82 -3.56
CA ILE A 58 15.66 0.64 -3.72
C ILE A 58 14.21 1.18 -3.81
N GLY A 59 13.19 0.32 -3.96
CA GLY A 59 11.80 0.76 -4.05
C GLY A 59 11.19 1.36 -2.77
N VAL A 60 11.93 1.42 -1.64
CA VAL A 60 11.36 1.74 -0.32
C VAL A 60 12.08 2.89 0.44
N LEU A 61 13.24 3.42 -0.01
CA LEU A 61 13.85 4.63 0.59
C LEU A 61 14.67 5.47 -0.44
N PRO A 62 14.68 6.82 -0.37
CA PRO A 62 15.50 7.66 -1.22
C PRO A 62 16.90 7.83 -0.63
N PHE A 63 17.92 7.18 -1.18
CA PHE A 63 19.30 7.68 -1.24
C PHE A 63 20.13 6.70 -2.09
N LYS A 64 20.75 7.21 -3.17
CA LYS A 64 21.93 6.60 -3.79
C LYS A 64 23.12 7.50 -3.48
N THR A 65 24.03 7.05 -2.62
CA THR A 65 25.41 7.52 -2.64
C THR A 65 26.20 6.65 -3.63
N LYS A 66 26.91 7.30 -4.56
CA LYS A 66 27.90 6.65 -5.41
C LYS A 66 28.95 5.97 -4.52
N VAL A 67 29.23 4.69 -4.80
CA VAL A 67 30.48 4.07 -4.33
C VAL A 67 31.51 4.27 -5.44
N ASP A 68 32.58 4.96 -5.09
CA ASP A 68 33.75 5.18 -5.93
C ASP A 68 34.45 3.85 -6.26
N ASN A 69 34.95 3.76 -7.50
CA ASN A 69 35.74 2.65 -8.00
C ASN A 69 37.22 2.89 -7.65
N ASP A 70 37.78 2.16 -6.69
CA ASP A 70 39.23 2.27 -6.41
C ASP A 70 39.89 0.94 -5.98
N HIS A 71 39.55 -0.19 -6.62
CA HIS A 71 40.28 -1.46 -6.44
C HIS A 71 40.78 -2.06 -7.77
N PRO A 72 42.05 -2.50 -7.86
CA PRO A 72 42.64 -3.02 -9.10
C PRO A 72 41.97 -4.29 -9.63
N PRO A 73 41.99 -4.54 -10.95
CA PRO A 73 41.31 -5.66 -11.60
C PRO A 73 41.70 -7.06 -11.11
N GLU A 74 42.91 -7.24 -10.58
CA GLU A 74 43.47 -8.54 -10.23
C GLU A 74 42.85 -9.15 -8.94
N GLU A 75 42.41 -8.32 -8.00
CA GLU A 75 41.70 -8.79 -6.79
C GLU A 75 40.28 -9.25 -7.08
N ARG A 76 39.62 -8.64 -8.09
CA ARG A 76 38.29 -9.07 -8.55
C ARG A 76 38.33 -10.45 -9.20
N ILE A 77 39.42 -10.78 -9.92
CA ILE A 77 39.58 -12.09 -10.57
C ILE A 77 39.78 -13.20 -9.52
N ARG A 78 40.57 -12.94 -8.46
CA ARG A 78 40.75 -13.92 -7.37
C ARG A 78 39.48 -14.17 -6.56
N ALA A 79 38.67 -13.13 -6.31
CA ALA A 79 37.39 -13.27 -5.61
C ALA A 79 36.37 -14.09 -6.43
N VAL A 80 36.38 -13.94 -7.76
CA VAL A 80 35.50 -14.69 -8.68
C VAL A 80 35.95 -16.15 -8.82
N GLU A 81 37.26 -16.45 -8.81
CA GLU A 81 37.78 -17.82 -8.80
C GLU A 81 37.53 -18.55 -7.48
N GLN A 82 37.64 -17.85 -6.33
CA GLN A 82 37.24 -18.41 -5.03
C GLN A 82 35.75 -18.72 -4.95
N ALA A 83 34.89 -17.85 -5.50
CA ALA A 83 33.44 -18.09 -5.56
C ALA A 83 33.08 -19.27 -6.49
N ARG A 84 33.83 -19.49 -7.58
CA ARG A 84 33.66 -20.65 -8.47
C ARG A 84 34.03 -21.96 -7.79
N ASN A 85 35.10 -21.99 -7.00
CA ASN A 85 35.54 -23.20 -6.29
C ASN A 85 34.63 -23.60 -5.11
N MET A 86 33.72 -22.73 -4.66
CA MET A 86 32.69 -23.05 -3.66
C MET A 86 31.39 -23.61 -4.26
N SER A 87 31.26 -23.67 -5.59
CA SER A 87 30.03 -24.11 -6.28
C SER A 87 29.95 -25.62 -6.60
N GLY A 88 30.80 -26.43 -5.98
CA GLY A 88 30.83 -27.87 -6.15
C GLY A 88 30.01 -28.64 -5.11
N GLN A 89 28.93 -29.27 -5.57
CA GLN A 89 28.15 -30.34 -4.92
C GLN A 89 27.21 -29.98 -3.77
N VAL A 90 25.99 -29.52 -4.11
CA VAL A 90 24.78 -30.04 -3.47
C VAL A 90 23.77 -30.38 -4.57
N GLN A 91 23.64 -31.68 -4.85
CA GLN A 91 22.57 -32.21 -5.69
C GLN A 91 21.33 -32.34 -4.78
N VAL A 92 20.46 -31.33 -4.77
CA VAL A 92 19.22 -31.41 -3.97
C VAL A 92 18.20 -32.19 -4.79
N VAL A 93 18.00 -33.46 -4.42
CA VAL A 93 16.85 -34.25 -4.86
C VAL A 93 15.60 -33.63 -4.25
N ALA A 94 14.56 -33.39 -5.06
CA ALA A 94 13.27 -32.89 -4.60
C ALA A 94 12.73 -33.79 -3.47
N PRO A 95 12.32 -33.26 -2.30
CA PRO A 95 11.79 -34.12 -1.24
C PRO A 95 10.41 -34.64 -1.63
N ASP A 96 10.20 -35.91 -1.30
CA ASP A 96 8.92 -36.60 -1.36
C ASP A 96 7.91 -35.90 -0.43
N MET A 97 6.73 -35.50 -0.94
CA MET A 97 5.73 -34.70 -0.22
C MET A 97 5.02 -35.44 0.92
N ASN A 98 5.52 -36.61 1.34
CA ASN A 98 4.87 -37.49 2.31
C ASN A 98 5.71 -37.84 3.56
N ASN A 99 6.85 -37.19 3.84
CA ASN A 99 7.64 -37.53 5.03
C ASN A 99 8.15 -36.31 5.85
N GLY A 100 7.54 -36.11 7.02
CA GLY A 100 8.21 -36.32 8.31
C GLY A 100 9.44 -35.49 8.75
N HIS A 101 9.89 -34.45 8.06
CA HIS A 101 11.00 -33.62 8.56
C HIS A 101 10.53 -32.39 9.35
N ASN A 102 9.99 -32.66 10.54
CA ASN A 102 9.74 -31.71 11.62
C ASN A 102 10.91 -31.69 12.62
N ASP A 103 12.16 -31.60 12.16
CA ASP A 103 13.30 -31.38 13.07
C ASP A 103 13.81 -29.93 12.94
N PRO A 104 13.60 -29.07 13.96
CA PRO A 104 14.13 -27.71 13.99
C PRO A 104 15.67 -27.63 13.96
N LYS A 105 16.39 -28.76 14.12
CA LYS A 105 17.85 -28.77 14.28
C LYS A 105 18.66 -28.94 12.99
N THR A 106 18.05 -29.23 11.85
CA THR A 106 18.80 -29.67 10.64
C THR A 106 18.86 -28.70 9.47
N GLY A 107 18.33 -27.48 9.59
CA GLY A 107 18.50 -26.42 8.58
C GLY A 107 17.85 -26.75 7.22
N GLY A 108 16.60 -26.31 7.04
CA GLY A 108 15.87 -26.46 5.78
C GLY A 108 15.84 -25.19 4.91
N PRO A 109 15.28 -25.26 3.69
CA PRO A 109 15.01 -24.08 2.88
C PRO A 109 14.23 -23.02 3.67
N GLY A 110 14.73 -21.78 3.66
CA GLY A 110 14.07 -20.64 4.28
C GLY A 110 14.19 -20.56 5.80
N GLU A 111 14.97 -21.45 6.43
CA GLU A 111 15.22 -21.45 7.87
C GLU A 111 15.85 -20.13 8.34
N MET A 112 15.50 -19.70 9.55
CA MET A 112 15.85 -18.37 10.12
C MET A 112 15.30 -17.18 9.31
N GLY A 113 14.34 -17.41 8.41
CA GLY A 113 13.81 -16.38 7.53
C GLY A 113 14.73 -16.03 6.36
N ASN A 114 15.69 -16.89 6.01
CA ASN A 114 16.61 -16.67 4.90
C ASN A 114 15.94 -16.80 3.52
N ALA A 115 16.52 -16.15 2.51
CA ALA A 115 16.02 -16.20 1.14
C ALA A 115 16.18 -17.59 0.51
N VAL A 116 15.11 -18.11 -0.11
CA VAL A 116 15.16 -19.29 -0.98
C VAL A 116 15.14 -18.82 -2.44
N ARG A 117 16.20 -19.08 -3.19
CA ARG A 117 16.33 -18.64 -4.58
C ARG A 117 16.19 -19.83 -5.53
N ILE A 118 15.26 -19.71 -6.48
CA ILE A 118 15.00 -20.73 -7.49
C ILE A 118 15.46 -20.24 -8.84
N ASP A 119 16.30 -21.04 -9.47
CA ASP A 119 16.75 -20.86 -10.85
C ASP A 119 15.73 -21.52 -11.79
N LYS A 120 14.84 -20.69 -12.36
CA LYS A 120 13.68 -21.15 -13.15
C LYS A 120 14.10 -22.00 -14.36
N ASP A 121 15.28 -21.75 -14.92
CA ASP A 121 15.75 -22.44 -16.13
C ASP A 121 16.26 -23.86 -15.84
N LYS A 122 16.51 -24.18 -14.56
CA LYS A 122 16.90 -25.52 -14.12
C LYS A 122 15.73 -26.40 -13.71
N LEU A 123 14.52 -25.85 -13.65
CA LEU A 123 13.33 -26.63 -13.29
C LEU A 123 12.93 -27.55 -14.44
N SER A 124 12.49 -28.77 -14.11
CA SER A 124 11.79 -29.63 -15.06
C SER A 124 10.52 -28.94 -15.58
N LYS A 125 9.94 -29.46 -16.68
CA LYS A 125 8.71 -28.88 -17.24
C LYS A 125 7.55 -28.92 -16.24
N GLU A 126 7.45 -30.00 -15.47
CA GLU A 126 6.44 -30.21 -14.44
C GLU A 126 6.63 -29.24 -13.26
N GLU A 127 7.85 -29.07 -12.76
CA GLU A 127 8.15 -28.12 -11.68
C GLU A 127 7.96 -26.66 -12.13
N ARG A 128 8.38 -26.32 -13.34
CA ARG A 128 8.17 -24.99 -13.91
C ARG A 128 6.69 -24.66 -14.03
N LYS A 129 5.86 -25.63 -14.40
CA LYS A 129 4.41 -25.45 -14.40
C LYS A 129 3.87 -25.17 -13.00
N LYS A 130 4.27 -25.94 -11.97
CA LYS A 130 3.88 -25.67 -10.57
C LYS A 130 4.32 -24.28 -10.10
N TYR A 131 5.53 -23.88 -10.47
CA TYR A 131 6.06 -22.54 -10.20
C TYR A 131 5.18 -21.45 -10.82
N ASP A 132 4.89 -21.55 -12.12
CA ASP A 132 4.10 -20.56 -12.85
C ASP A 132 2.63 -20.52 -12.38
N ASP A 133 2.01 -21.69 -12.15
CA ASP A 133 0.65 -21.80 -11.60
C ASP A 133 0.57 -21.19 -10.18
N GLY A 134 1.60 -21.39 -9.36
CA GLY A 134 1.69 -20.81 -8.01
C GLY A 134 1.63 -19.27 -8.02
N TRP A 135 2.44 -18.66 -8.89
CA TRP A 135 2.43 -17.21 -9.11
C TRP A 135 1.11 -16.72 -9.69
N GLN A 136 0.55 -17.42 -10.66
CA GLN A 136 -0.73 -17.07 -11.28
C GLN A 136 -1.89 -17.12 -10.27
N ASN A 137 -1.90 -18.13 -9.40
CA ASN A 137 -3.01 -18.35 -8.49
C ASN A 137 -2.96 -17.49 -7.23
N ASN A 138 -1.76 -17.18 -6.71
CA ASN A 138 -1.63 -16.55 -5.40
C ASN A 138 -0.92 -15.19 -5.42
N ALA A 139 -0.34 -14.80 -6.56
CA ALA A 139 0.45 -13.57 -6.71
C ALA A 139 1.69 -13.51 -5.80
N PHE A 140 2.21 -14.67 -5.40
CA PHE A 140 3.53 -14.89 -4.78
C PHE A 140 4.05 -16.27 -5.19
N ASN A 141 5.32 -16.56 -4.90
CA ASN A 141 5.99 -17.81 -5.23
C ASN A 141 5.53 -18.98 -4.34
N GLN A 142 4.36 -19.55 -4.62
CA GLN A 142 3.85 -20.71 -3.87
C GLN A 142 4.83 -21.89 -3.93
N TYR A 143 5.53 -22.09 -5.05
CA TYR A 143 6.51 -23.18 -5.16
C TYR A 143 7.59 -23.09 -4.07
N VAL A 144 8.13 -21.88 -3.83
CA VAL A 144 9.04 -21.63 -2.70
C VAL A 144 8.34 -21.82 -1.36
N SER A 145 7.12 -21.32 -1.20
CA SER A 145 6.35 -21.55 0.02
C SER A 145 6.20 -23.04 0.33
N ASP A 146 5.92 -23.89 -0.65
CA ASP A 146 5.67 -25.31 -0.45
C ASP A 146 6.95 -26.09 -0.05
N MET A 147 8.14 -25.56 -0.37
CA MET A 147 9.44 -26.12 0.05
C MET A 147 9.85 -25.72 1.47
N ILE A 148 9.32 -24.62 1.99
CA ILE A 148 9.67 -24.08 3.30
C ILE A 148 8.81 -24.74 4.38
N SER A 149 9.46 -25.17 5.46
CA SER A 149 8.77 -25.76 6.62
C SER A 149 7.60 -24.88 7.10
N LEU A 150 6.48 -25.52 7.46
CA LEU A 150 5.35 -24.83 8.09
C LEU A 150 5.70 -24.29 9.48
N ARG A 151 6.77 -24.81 10.09
CA ARG A 151 7.25 -24.46 11.44
C ARG A 151 8.69 -23.95 11.42
N ARG A 152 9.12 -23.29 10.33
CA ARG A 152 10.47 -22.72 10.24
C ARG A 152 10.77 -21.75 11.39
N ASN A 153 11.99 -21.75 11.91
CA ASN A 153 12.40 -20.71 12.85
C ASN A 153 12.64 -19.40 12.10
N LEU A 154 12.54 -18.29 12.83
CA LEU A 154 12.82 -16.94 12.33
C LEU A 154 13.95 -16.34 13.17
N ALA A 155 14.78 -15.51 12.55
CA ALA A 155 15.71 -14.68 13.32
C ALA A 155 14.94 -13.69 14.21
N ASP A 156 15.46 -13.48 15.42
CA ASP A 156 14.92 -12.45 16.33
C ASP A 156 15.39 -11.07 15.88
N ILE A 157 14.55 -10.42 15.07
CA ILE A 157 14.77 -9.09 14.46
C ILE A 157 14.45 -7.92 15.40
N ARG A 158 14.01 -8.19 16.64
CA ARG A 158 13.69 -7.13 17.61
C ARG A 158 14.94 -6.37 18.02
N ASP A 159 14.76 -5.08 18.28
CA ASP A 159 15.80 -4.25 18.89
C ASP A 159 16.23 -4.85 20.26
N PRO A 160 17.53 -4.83 20.63
CA PRO A 160 17.99 -5.34 21.93
C PRO A 160 17.27 -4.75 23.15
N GLU A 161 16.75 -3.52 23.08
CA GLU A 161 15.95 -2.92 24.16
C GLU A 161 14.58 -3.59 24.31
N CYS A 162 13.97 -4.05 23.21
CA CYS A 162 12.68 -4.75 23.23
C CYS A 162 12.73 -6.06 24.02
N LYS A 163 13.90 -6.71 24.06
CA LYS A 163 14.12 -7.99 24.78
C LYS A 163 14.16 -7.81 26.31
N LYS A 164 14.23 -6.56 26.78
CA LYS A 164 14.34 -6.18 28.20
C LYS A 164 13.10 -5.45 28.70
N VAL A 165 12.03 -5.40 27.91
CA VAL A 165 10.79 -4.72 28.29
C VAL A 165 10.01 -5.61 29.26
N ASP A 166 9.67 -5.05 30.42
CA ASP A 166 8.75 -5.67 31.37
C ASP A 166 7.31 -5.31 31.00
N PHE A 167 6.48 -6.32 30.76
CA PHE A 167 5.06 -6.16 30.46
C PHE A 167 4.21 -6.19 31.74
N HIS A 168 2.96 -5.71 31.62
CA HIS A 168 1.98 -5.79 32.68
C HIS A 168 1.83 -7.24 33.17
N PRO A 169 1.83 -7.50 34.49
CA PRO A 169 1.88 -8.86 35.03
C PRO A 169 0.62 -9.69 34.69
N ASN A 170 -0.50 -9.01 34.43
CA ASN A 170 -1.78 -9.64 34.07
C ASN A 170 -2.15 -9.23 32.64
N LEU A 171 -1.59 -9.90 31.64
CA LEU A 171 -1.99 -9.73 30.25
C LEU A 171 -3.31 -10.50 29.97
N PRO A 172 -4.24 -9.94 29.18
CA PRO A 172 -5.48 -10.61 28.81
C PRO A 172 -5.25 -11.79 27.85
N ASP A 173 -6.14 -12.78 27.85
CA ASP A 173 -6.15 -13.83 26.82
C ASP A 173 -6.69 -13.30 25.48
N THR A 174 -6.30 -13.94 24.38
CA THR A 174 -6.58 -13.50 23.01
C THR A 174 -7.18 -14.59 22.14
N SER A 175 -8.12 -14.21 21.27
CA SER A 175 -8.53 -15.00 20.12
C SER A 175 -7.87 -14.41 18.87
N VAL A 176 -7.06 -15.22 18.18
CA VAL A 176 -6.45 -14.82 16.90
C VAL A 176 -7.36 -15.23 15.76
N ILE A 177 -7.82 -14.29 14.95
CA ILE A 177 -8.77 -14.48 13.86
C ILE A 177 -8.03 -14.31 12.52
N ILE A 178 -7.99 -15.36 11.72
CA ILE A 178 -7.34 -15.37 10.40
C ILE A 178 -8.41 -15.61 9.35
N ILE A 179 -8.53 -14.68 8.41
CA ILE A 179 -9.51 -14.74 7.32
C ILE A 179 -8.78 -15.18 6.07
N PHE A 180 -9.35 -16.13 5.33
CA PHE A 180 -8.78 -16.58 4.07
C PHE A 180 -9.85 -16.83 3.02
N HIS A 181 -9.46 -16.66 1.77
CA HIS A 181 -10.26 -17.04 0.60
C HIS A 181 -9.28 -17.53 -0.47
N ASN A 182 -9.37 -18.80 -0.88
CA ASN A 182 -8.52 -19.37 -1.92
C ASN A 182 -7.00 -19.18 -1.68
N GLU A 183 -6.56 -19.25 -0.42
CA GLU A 183 -5.15 -19.06 -0.02
C GLU A 183 -4.30 -20.32 -0.26
N ALA A 184 -3.00 -20.15 -0.52
CA ALA A 184 -2.10 -21.30 -0.56
C ALA A 184 -2.03 -22.00 0.80
N ARG A 185 -2.25 -23.32 0.82
CA ARG A 185 -2.25 -24.13 2.06
C ARG A 185 -0.96 -23.98 2.88
N SER A 186 0.20 -23.92 2.22
CA SER A 186 1.49 -23.75 2.91
C SER A 186 1.61 -22.41 3.63
N ALA A 187 1.16 -21.31 3.00
CA ALA A 187 1.16 -19.99 3.63
C ALA A 187 0.17 -19.95 4.82
N LEU A 188 -1.06 -20.41 4.62
CA LEU A 188 -2.11 -20.44 5.64
C LEU A 188 -1.69 -21.24 6.88
N LEU A 189 -1.22 -22.48 6.68
CA LEU A 189 -0.82 -23.34 7.79
C LEU A 189 0.46 -22.81 8.48
N ARG A 190 1.38 -22.20 7.73
CA ARG A 190 2.56 -21.55 8.34
C ARG A 190 2.14 -20.37 9.23
N THR A 191 1.12 -19.60 8.86
CA THR A 191 0.56 -18.57 9.74
C THR A 191 -0.02 -19.16 11.01
N VAL A 192 -0.82 -20.23 10.90
CA VAL A 192 -1.41 -20.92 12.07
C VAL A 192 -0.33 -21.43 13.01
N TRP A 193 0.66 -22.16 12.49
CA TRP A 193 1.75 -22.70 13.30
C TRP A 193 2.61 -21.59 13.89
N SER A 194 2.89 -20.53 13.13
CA SER A 194 3.62 -19.35 13.62
C SER A 194 2.95 -18.72 14.84
N VAL A 195 1.62 -18.59 14.83
CA VAL A 195 0.85 -18.10 15.98
C VAL A 195 0.96 -19.06 17.16
N ILE A 196 0.76 -20.37 16.94
CA ILE A 196 0.75 -21.38 18.00
C ILE A 196 2.13 -21.52 18.65
N ASP A 197 3.19 -21.55 17.84
CA ASP A 197 4.54 -21.84 18.31
C ASP A 197 5.20 -20.66 19.02
N ARG A 198 4.79 -19.42 18.68
CA ARG A 198 5.41 -18.19 19.19
C ARG A 198 4.49 -17.33 20.05
N SER A 199 3.38 -17.89 20.54
CA SER A 199 2.50 -17.25 21.51
C SER A 199 2.51 -18.01 22.85
N PRO A 200 2.64 -17.32 24.00
CA PRO A 200 2.53 -17.98 25.29
C PRO A 200 1.19 -18.71 25.45
N PRO A 201 1.17 -20.01 25.84
CA PRO A 201 -0.06 -20.82 25.88
C PRO A 201 -1.17 -20.28 26.79
N HIS A 202 -0.83 -19.52 27.83
CA HIS A 202 -1.79 -18.92 28.75
C HIS A 202 -2.44 -17.64 28.20
N LEU A 203 -1.85 -17.03 27.16
CA LEU A 203 -2.39 -15.86 26.47
C LEU A 203 -3.17 -16.25 25.22
N LEU A 204 -2.79 -17.32 24.52
CA LEU A 204 -3.50 -17.77 23.32
C LEU A 204 -4.71 -18.65 23.67
N LYS A 205 -5.91 -18.06 23.62
CA LYS A 205 -7.17 -18.75 23.92
C LYS A 205 -7.58 -19.72 22.81
N GLU A 206 -7.59 -19.21 21.58
CA GLU A 206 -7.96 -19.95 20.37
C GLU A 206 -7.45 -19.23 19.11
N VAL A 207 -7.30 -19.99 18.02
CA VAL A 207 -7.11 -19.50 16.67
C VAL A 207 -8.37 -19.81 15.87
N ILE A 208 -9.01 -18.80 15.30
CA ILE A 208 -10.23 -18.92 14.50
C ILE A 208 -9.87 -18.67 13.04
N LEU A 209 -10.02 -19.71 12.23
CA LEU A 209 -9.90 -19.61 10.78
C LEU A 209 -11.29 -19.34 10.21
N VAL A 210 -11.42 -18.27 9.42
CA VAL A 210 -12.67 -17.93 8.72
C VAL A 210 -12.44 -18.10 7.22
N ASP A 211 -13.03 -19.15 6.65
CA ASP A 211 -13.08 -19.39 5.22
C ASP A 211 -14.20 -18.53 4.60
N ASP A 212 -13.82 -17.47 3.89
CA ASP A 212 -14.71 -16.61 3.12
C ASP A 212 -15.02 -17.25 1.75
N PHE A 213 -15.66 -18.41 1.78
CA PHE A 213 -16.14 -19.14 0.60
C PHE A 213 -15.03 -19.44 -0.44
N SER A 214 -14.03 -20.21 -0.05
CA SER A 214 -13.01 -20.72 -0.99
C SER A 214 -13.61 -21.69 -2.02
N ASP A 215 -13.48 -21.35 -3.30
CA ASP A 215 -14.25 -21.93 -4.41
C ASP A 215 -13.45 -22.31 -5.67
N LYS A 216 -12.13 -22.11 -5.70
CA LYS A 216 -11.29 -22.46 -6.87
C LYS A 216 -11.32 -23.98 -7.14
N GLY A 217 -11.94 -24.37 -8.27
CA GLY A 217 -12.31 -25.74 -8.66
C GLY A 217 -11.30 -26.89 -8.40
N ALA A 218 -11.86 -28.11 -8.35
CA ALA A 218 -11.29 -29.47 -8.26
C ALA A 218 -9.98 -29.73 -7.47
N LEU A 219 -8.88 -28.99 -7.70
CA LEU A 219 -7.57 -29.21 -7.06
C LEU A 219 -7.33 -28.33 -5.82
N SER A 220 -7.79 -27.07 -5.81
CA SER A 220 -7.63 -26.21 -4.61
C SER A 220 -8.74 -26.44 -3.58
N VAL A 221 -9.93 -26.82 -4.05
CA VAL A 221 -11.08 -27.23 -3.22
C VAL A 221 -10.76 -28.46 -2.36
N MET A 222 -9.96 -29.43 -2.82
CA MET A 222 -9.62 -30.59 -1.98
C MET A 222 -8.71 -30.21 -0.80
N HIS A 223 -7.74 -29.32 -1.03
CA HIS A 223 -6.77 -28.93 -0.01
C HIS A 223 -7.34 -27.98 1.04
N LEU A 224 -8.28 -27.09 0.68
CA LEU A 224 -8.91 -26.15 1.61
C LEU A 224 -10.26 -26.61 2.16
N LYS A 225 -10.78 -27.76 1.70
CA LYS A 225 -11.92 -28.45 2.31
C LYS A 225 -11.45 -29.59 3.20
N GLN A 226 -11.54 -30.82 2.74
CA GLN A 226 -11.31 -32.01 3.56
C GLN A 226 -9.89 -32.07 4.14
N ALA A 227 -8.86 -31.76 3.35
CA ALA A 227 -7.49 -31.84 3.85
C ALA A 227 -7.23 -30.81 4.95
N LEU A 228 -7.68 -29.56 4.78
CA LEU A 228 -7.60 -28.53 5.81
C LEU A 228 -8.43 -28.89 7.04
N ASP A 229 -9.62 -29.47 6.88
CA ASP A 229 -10.42 -29.96 8.01
C ASP A 229 -9.65 -31.02 8.81
N ASP A 230 -8.97 -31.93 8.12
CA ASP A 230 -8.18 -33.00 8.74
C ASP A 230 -6.90 -32.47 9.39
N ASP A 231 -6.22 -31.51 8.76
CA ASP A 231 -5.10 -30.79 9.37
C ASP A 231 -5.53 -30.13 10.68
N ILE A 232 -6.61 -29.33 10.64
CA ILE A 232 -7.08 -28.53 11.78
C ILE A 232 -7.57 -29.42 12.92
N LYS A 233 -8.24 -30.55 12.64
CA LYS A 233 -8.68 -31.50 13.69
C LYS A 233 -7.53 -31.97 14.57
N SER A 234 -6.32 -32.05 14.02
CA SER A 234 -5.12 -32.46 14.76
C SER A 234 -4.52 -31.35 15.63
N ILE A 235 -4.87 -30.09 15.37
CA ILE A 235 -4.30 -28.91 16.03
C ILE A 235 -5.23 -28.45 17.15
N LYS A 236 -4.73 -28.51 18.39
CA LYS A 236 -5.48 -28.02 19.56
C LYS A 236 -5.72 -26.52 19.47
N ASN A 237 -6.87 -26.08 19.97
CA ASN A 237 -7.25 -24.67 20.06
C ASN A 237 -7.41 -23.96 18.71
N VAL A 238 -7.55 -24.68 17.60
CA VAL A 238 -7.88 -24.11 16.29
C VAL A 238 -9.34 -24.43 15.96
N ARG A 239 -10.06 -23.44 15.45
CA ARG A 239 -11.46 -23.56 15.07
C ARG A 239 -11.69 -23.02 13.66
N LEU A 240 -12.33 -23.82 12.81
CA LEU A 240 -12.71 -23.40 11.47
C LEU A 240 -14.16 -22.93 11.42
N VAL A 241 -14.38 -21.80 10.76
CA VAL A 241 -15.70 -21.21 10.46
C VAL A 241 -15.77 -21.03 8.96
N ARG A 242 -16.83 -21.55 8.31
CA ARG A 242 -17.02 -21.41 6.87
C ARG A 242 -18.24 -20.54 6.58
N THR A 243 -18.16 -19.70 5.55
CA THR A 243 -19.30 -18.94 5.05
C THR A 243 -19.99 -19.69 3.90
N ASP A 244 -21.31 -19.60 3.83
CA ASP A 244 -22.11 -20.25 2.77
C ASP A 244 -22.03 -19.52 1.41
N LYS A 245 -21.53 -18.29 1.43
CA LYS A 245 -21.30 -17.42 0.26
C LYS A 245 -20.09 -16.54 0.52
N ARG A 246 -19.53 -15.96 -0.55
CA ARG A 246 -18.45 -14.98 -0.43
C ARG A 246 -19.00 -13.68 0.15
N GLU A 247 -18.64 -13.39 1.39
CA GLU A 247 -19.06 -12.22 2.16
C GLU A 247 -18.07 -11.06 2.03
N GLY A 248 -16.79 -11.35 1.81
CA GLY A 248 -15.71 -10.37 1.86
C GLY A 248 -14.92 -10.36 3.16
N LEU A 249 -13.71 -9.78 3.13
CA LEU A 249 -12.82 -9.64 4.28
C LEU A 249 -13.54 -9.00 5.48
N ILE A 250 -14.24 -7.90 5.25
CA ILE A 250 -14.87 -7.11 6.31
C ILE A 250 -15.91 -7.94 7.07
N ARG A 251 -16.86 -8.55 6.34
CA ARG A 251 -17.93 -9.37 6.95
C ARG A 251 -17.41 -10.69 7.50
N ALA A 252 -16.38 -11.28 6.89
CA ALA A 252 -15.71 -12.46 7.43
C ALA A 252 -15.02 -12.15 8.78
N ARG A 253 -14.36 -10.99 8.91
CA ARG A 253 -13.83 -10.51 10.21
C ARG A 253 -14.92 -10.39 11.26
N LEU A 254 -16.08 -9.82 10.91
CA LEU A 254 -17.23 -9.74 11.82
C LEU A 254 -17.69 -11.14 12.27
N LYS A 255 -17.81 -12.09 11.35
CA LYS A 255 -18.18 -13.48 11.69
C LYS A 255 -17.17 -14.14 12.63
N GLY A 256 -15.88 -13.90 12.44
CA GLY A 256 -14.83 -14.35 13.35
C GLY A 256 -14.90 -13.69 14.72
N ALA A 257 -15.16 -12.38 14.77
CA ALA A 257 -15.25 -11.61 16.01
C ALA A 257 -16.45 -12.05 16.87
N VAL A 258 -17.61 -12.29 16.26
CA VAL A 258 -18.84 -12.71 16.95
C VAL A 258 -18.67 -14.02 17.71
N VAL A 259 -17.81 -14.90 17.23
CA VAL A 259 -17.66 -16.24 17.78
C VAL A 259 -16.41 -16.43 18.64
N ALA A 260 -15.58 -15.40 18.75
CA ALA A 260 -14.37 -15.37 19.55
C ALA A 260 -14.66 -15.29 21.05
N LYS A 261 -13.83 -15.96 21.85
CA LYS A 261 -14.00 -16.08 23.30
C LYS A 261 -12.94 -15.34 24.11
N GLY A 262 -11.82 -14.97 23.50
CA GLY A 262 -10.75 -14.21 24.15
C GLY A 262 -11.20 -12.80 24.54
N LYS A 263 -10.54 -12.22 25.54
CA LYS A 263 -10.76 -10.81 25.93
C LYS A 263 -10.27 -9.85 24.86
N VAL A 264 -9.15 -10.17 24.20
CA VAL A 264 -8.62 -9.42 23.07
C VAL A 264 -8.86 -10.18 21.77
N LEU A 265 -9.22 -9.45 20.72
CA LEU A 265 -9.25 -9.95 19.35
C LEU A 265 -7.98 -9.53 18.64
N ILE A 266 -7.28 -10.47 18.00
CA ILE A 266 -6.17 -10.17 17.11
C ILE A 266 -6.53 -10.63 15.71
N PHE A 267 -6.56 -9.72 14.76
CA PHE A 267 -6.76 -10.05 13.35
C PHE A 267 -5.38 -10.22 12.68
N LEU A 268 -5.23 -11.27 11.88
CA LEU A 268 -4.07 -11.51 11.03
C LEU A 268 -4.54 -11.90 9.63
N ASP A 269 -3.76 -11.55 8.62
CA ASP A 269 -3.95 -12.07 7.27
C ASP A 269 -3.43 -13.52 7.16
N SER A 270 -3.90 -14.27 6.16
CA SER A 270 -3.63 -15.70 5.99
C SER A 270 -2.24 -16.05 5.45
N HIS A 271 -1.33 -15.08 5.39
CA HIS A 271 0.01 -15.21 4.85
C HIS A 271 0.99 -14.36 5.68
N CYS A 272 0.90 -14.56 6.99
CA CYS A 272 1.73 -13.91 8.00
C CYS A 272 2.67 -14.89 8.72
N GLU A 273 3.76 -14.37 9.27
CA GLU A 273 4.61 -15.09 10.22
C GLU A 273 4.99 -14.18 11.40
N CYS A 274 4.40 -14.44 12.57
CA CYS A 274 4.73 -13.78 13.83
C CYS A 274 6.18 -14.04 14.25
N ALA A 275 6.90 -13.03 14.75
CA ALA A 275 8.22 -13.20 15.33
C ALA A 275 8.17 -13.67 16.79
N GLU A 276 9.31 -14.00 17.40
CA GLU A 276 9.37 -14.28 18.84
C GLU A 276 8.99 -13.06 19.67
N GLY A 277 8.16 -13.26 20.71
CA GLY A 277 7.70 -12.19 21.59
C GLY A 277 6.82 -11.13 20.91
N TRP A 278 6.11 -11.51 19.85
CA TRP A 278 5.21 -10.61 19.13
C TRP A 278 3.93 -10.26 19.91
N LEU A 279 3.47 -11.15 20.81
CA LEU A 279 2.13 -11.06 21.36
C LEU A 279 2.05 -10.10 22.55
N GLU A 280 2.99 -10.19 23.48
CA GLU A 280 3.01 -9.42 24.72
C GLU A 280 3.01 -7.90 24.48
N PRO A 281 3.81 -7.34 23.54
CA PRO A 281 3.78 -5.91 23.23
C PRO A 281 2.45 -5.43 22.60
N LEU A 282 1.65 -6.32 22.01
CA LEU A 282 0.30 -5.98 21.53
C LEU A 282 -0.72 -5.93 22.67
N LEU A 283 -0.57 -6.84 23.64
CA LEU A 283 -1.52 -6.97 24.75
C LEU A 283 -1.26 -5.97 25.88
N ASP A 284 -0.01 -5.57 26.12
CA ASP A 284 0.35 -4.66 27.22
C ASP A 284 -0.38 -3.31 27.17
N PRO A 285 -0.46 -2.59 26.03
CA PRO A 285 -1.21 -1.33 25.98
C PRO A 285 -2.70 -1.52 26.24
N ILE A 286 -3.30 -2.63 25.76
CA ILE A 286 -4.71 -2.94 25.95
C ILE A 286 -5.00 -3.30 27.41
N ALA A 287 -4.08 -4.02 28.08
CA ALA A 287 -4.18 -4.35 29.50
C ALA A 287 -4.19 -3.09 30.38
N ARG A 288 -3.45 -2.05 29.97
CA ARG A 288 -3.39 -0.75 30.67
C ARG A 288 -4.57 0.17 30.34
N ASN A 289 -5.03 0.13 29.10
CA ASN A 289 -6.18 0.88 28.62
C ASN A 289 -6.97 0.07 27.58
N PRO A 290 -8.17 -0.44 27.92
CA PRO A 290 -8.96 -1.27 27.00
C PRO A 290 -9.46 -0.49 25.77
N LYS A 291 -9.43 0.85 25.80
CA LYS A 291 -9.83 1.69 24.66
C LYS A 291 -8.68 1.96 23.68
N VAL A 292 -7.86 0.95 23.44
CA VAL A 292 -6.72 1.03 22.52
C VAL A 292 -6.81 -0.05 21.46
N ALA A 293 -6.51 0.33 20.22
CA ALA A 293 -6.17 -0.61 19.16
C ALA A 293 -4.66 -0.59 18.94
N VAL A 294 -4.03 -1.76 18.83
CA VAL A 294 -2.57 -1.87 18.71
C VAL A 294 -2.20 -2.62 17.43
N VAL A 295 -1.28 -2.08 16.64
CA VAL A 295 -0.74 -2.73 15.45
C VAL A 295 0.71 -3.17 15.69
N PRO A 296 1.13 -4.34 15.16
CA PRO A 296 2.54 -4.71 15.14
C PRO A 296 3.30 -3.88 14.09
N LEU A 297 4.62 -3.96 14.12
CA LEU A 297 5.45 -3.70 12.95
C LEU A 297 5.21 -4.81 11.93
N ILE A 298 4.67 -4.41 10.78
CA ILE A 298 4.38 -5.33 9.68
C ILE A 298 5.64 -5.45 8.84
N GLU A 299 6.30 -6.60 8.96
CA GLU A 299 7.57 -6.86 8.28
C GLU A 299 7.36 -7.48 6.92
N ILE A 300 8.34 -7.35 6.04
CA ILE A 300 8.23 -7.84 4.67
C ILE A 300 8.66 -9.31 4.64
N ILE A 301 7.77 -10.18 4.18
CA ILE A 301 8.15 -11.48 3.62
C ILE A 301 8.19 -11.31 2.11
N ASP A 302 9.38 -11.41 1.51
CA ASP A 302 9.56 -11.24 0.08
C ASP A 302 8.72 -12.26 -0.71
N ASP A 303 7.89 -11.77 -1.63
CA ASP A 303 6.92 -12.57 -2.39
C ASP A 303 7.58 -13.63 -3.31
N SER A 304 8.88 -13.47 -3.58
CA SER A 304 9.63 -14.32 -4.50
C SER A 304 10.53 -15.34 -3.81
N THR A 305 11.17 -14.95 -2.69
CA THR A 305 12.19 -15.72 -1.99
C THR A 305 11.80 -16.10 -0.57
N PHE A 306 10.71 -15.56 -0.03
CA PHE A 306 10.24 -15.77 1.34
C PHE A 306 11.25 -15.34 2.42
N GLN A 307 12.20 -14.48 2.06
CA GLN A 307 13.08 -13.84 3.02
C GLN A 307 12.27 -12.92 3.93
N LEU A 308 12.49 -13.03 5.24
CA LEU A 308 11.98 -12.06 6.22
C LEU A 308 12.92 -10.86 6.27
N ILE A 309 12.39 -9.67 6.05
CA ILE A 309 13.12 -8.41 6.07
C ILE A 309 12.50 -7.54 7.15
N GLY A 310 13.26 -7.35 8.24
CA GLY A 310 12.85 -6.56 9.40
C GLY A 310 13.17 -5.08 9.25
N THR A 311 12.32 -4.24 9.83
CA THR A 311 12.44 -2.78 9.82
C THR A 311 13.21 -2.31 11.05
N PRO A 312 14.33 -1.60 10.90
CA PRO A 312 15.04 -1.03 12.04
C PRO A 312 14.16 -0.07 12.84
N ILE A 313 14.28 -0.08 14.17
CA ILE A 313 13.43 0.70 15.08
C ILE A 313 13.50 2.23 14.84
N GLN A 314 14.57 2.71 14.21
CA GLN A 314 14.76 4.13 13.84
C GLN A 314 13.93 4.54 12.62
N ASN A 315 13.51 3.57 11.80
CA ASN A 315 12.83 3.79 10.52
C ASN A 315 11.34 3.45 10.59
N ILE A 316 10.78 3.34 11.80
CA ILE A 316 9.36 3.04 11.96
C ILE A 316 8.51 4.15 11.33
N GLN A 317 7.55 3.71 10.53
CA GLN A 317 6.54 4.56 9.91
C GLN A 317 5.21 4.44 10.66
N VAL A 318 4.41 5.49 10.56
CA VAL A 318 3.02 5.51 11.03
C VAL A 318 2.07 5.50 9.83
N GLY A 319 0.82 5.10 10.07
CA GLY A 319 -0.21 5.13 9.05
C GLY A 319 -0.73 6.55 8.80
N GLY A 320 -0.75 6.94 7.53
CA GLY A 320 -1.39 8.15 7.02
C GLY A 320 -2.52 7.82 6.05
N PHE A 321 -3.03 8.86 5.38
CA PHE A 321 -3.95 8.71 4.25
C PHE A 321 -3.90 9.93 3.32
N ASP A 322 -4.19 9.74 2.04
CA ASP A 322 -4.43 10.83 1.11
C ASP A 322 -5.92 11.22 1.04
N TRP A 323 -6.25 12.30 0.35
CA TRP A 323 -7.66 12.70 0.20
C TRP A 323 -8.45 11.86 -0.82
N ASN A 324 -7.82 10.88 -1.49
CA ASN A 324 -8.53 9.80 -2.18
C ASN A 324 -8.99 8.71 -1.19
N LEU A 325 -8.70 8.88 0.11
CA LEU A 325 -8.95 7.93 1.19
C LEU A 325 -8.19 6.61 0.97
N ILE A 326 -6.97 6.72 0.46
CA ILE A 326 -6.03 5.62 0.30
C ILE A 326 -5.01 5.68 1.43
N PHE A 327 -4.79 4.54 2.09
CA PHE A 327 -3.75 4.40 3.11
C PHE A 327 -2.36 4.55 2.51
N ASN A 328 -1.46 5.22 3.24
CA ASN A 328 -0.05 5.29 2.93
C ASN A 328 0.80 5.30 4.21
N TRP A 329 2.09 5.01 4.08
CA TRP A 329 3.04 5.03 5.19
C TRP A 329 3.74 6.38 5.25
N HIS A 330 3.75 6.98 6.43
CA HIS A 330 4.35 8.28 6.71
C HIS A 330 5.50 8.12 7.70
N VAL A 331 6.50 8.98 7.59
CA VAL A 331 7.58 9.05 8.59
C VAL A 331 6.96 9.42 9.94
N THR A 332 7.45 8.82 11.02
CA THR A 332 6.98 9.16 12.38
C THR A 332 7.19 10.66 12.65
N PRO A 333 6.13 11.43 12.99
CA PRO A 333 6.25 12.86 13.22
C PRO A 333 7.21 13.19 14.36
N GLU A 334 7.93 14.31 14.25
CA GLU A 334 8.88 14.78 15.26
C GLU A 334 8.20 14.97 16.64
N ARG A 335 6.93 15.39 16.64
CA ARG A 335 6.10 15.49 17.85
C ARG A 335 5.99 14.16 18.59
N GLU A 336 5.75 13.07 17.87
CA GLU A 336 5.66 11.73 18.46
C GLU A 336 7.05 11.22 18.87
N MET A 337 8.11 11.52 18.11
CA MET A 337 9.47 11.19 18.53
C MET A 337 9.84 11.86 19.85
N LYS A 338 9.45 13.12 20.06
CA LYS A 338 9.70 13.89 21.31
C LYS A 338 8.83 13.44 22.48
N ARG A 339 7.62 12.91 22.22
CA ARG A 339 6.70 12.43 23.26
C ARG A 339 7.25 11.15 23.94
N ARG A 340 7.94 10.31 23.17
CA ARG A 340 8.44 9.00 23.63
C ARG A 340 9.66 9.19 24.52
N GLN A 341 9.74 8.39 25.58
CA GLN A 341 10.90 8.37 26.48
C GLN A 341 11.91 7.31 26.04
N LYS A 342 11.42 6.17 25.54
CA LYS A 342 12.21 5.05 25.05
C LYS A 342 11.86 4.70 23.61
N LYS A 343 12.81 4.11 22.89
CA LYS A 343 12.59 3.61 21.52
C LYS A 343 11.60 2.44 21.47
N THR A 344 11.33 1.80 22.60
CA THR A 344 10.36 0.70 22.73
C THR A 344 8.96 1.19 23.05
N ASP A 345 8.77 2.47 23.43
CA ASP A 345 7.46 3.02 23.77
C ASP A 345 6.53 2.98 22.55
N PRO A 346 5.25 2.59 22.72
CA PRO A 346 4.26 2.63 21.64
C PRO A 346 4.17 3.99 20.96
N ILE A 347 4.01 3.99 19.63
CA ILE A 347 3.92 5.18 18.79
C ILE A 347 2.46 5.42 18.44
N ARG A 348 1.95 6.64 18.60
CA ARG A 348 0.57 6.95 18.16
C ARG A 348 0.53 7.02 16.64
N SER A 349 -0.38 6.29 16.03
CA SER A 349 -0.56 6.24 14.58
C SER A 349 -1.91 6.85 14.20
N PRO A 350 -1.97 7.83 13.27
CA PRO A 350 -3.24 8.38 12.80
C PRO A 350 -4.17 7.33 12.21
N THR A 351 -3.62 6.44 11.38
CA THR A 351 -4.35 5.34 10.74
C THR A 351 -3.58 4.02 10.86
N MET A 352 -4.18 2.92 10.40
CA MET A 352 -3.53 1.62 10.28
C MET A 352 -3.74 1.02 8.89
N ALA A 353 -2.83 0.13 8.49
CA ALA A 353 -3.01 -0.70 7.29
C ALA A 353 -4.26 -1.60 7.42
N GLY A 354 -4.59 -2.04 8.65
CA GLY A 354 -5.81 -2.76 8.97
C GLY A 354 -5.77 -4.27 8.74
N GLY A 355 -4.73 -4.82 8.11
CA GLY A 355 -4.49 -6.27 7.99
C GLY A 355 -4.30 -6.94 9.36
N LEU A 356 -3.40 -6.36 10.16
CA LEU A 356 -2.94 -6.92 11.42
C LEU A 356 -3.14 -5.92 12.58
N PHE A 357 -3.95 -6.28 13.57
CA PHE A 357 -4.16 -5.45 14.76
C PHE A 357 -4.78 -6.23 15.92
N ALA A 358 -4.58 -5.73 17.13
CA ALA A 358 -5.18 -6.18 18.37
C ALA A 358 -6.17 -5.14 18.92
N ILE A 359 -7.32 -5.58 19.45
CA ILE A 359 -8.31 -4.69 20.09
C ILE A 359 -9.08 -5.45 21.18
N ASP A 360 -9.44 -4.77 22.26
CA ASP A 360 -10.36 -5.31 23.27
C ASP A 360 -11.71 -5.67 22.63
N ARG A 361 -12.22 -6.88 22.91
CA ARG A 361 -13.42 -7.42 22.27
C ARG A 361 -14.67 -6.60 22.63
N ASP A 362 -14.82 -6.21 23.89
CA ASP A 362 -16.00 -5.48 24.35
C ASP A 362 -15.94 -4.03 23.88
N TRP A 363 -14.75 -3.45 23.75
CA TRP A 363 -14.57 -2.15 23.12
C TRP A 363 -14.89 -2.18 21.62
N PHE A 364 -14.41 -3.20 20.89
CA PHE A 364 -14.74 -3.37 19.47
C PHE A 364 -16.25 -3.50 19.23
N ASP A 365 -16.98 -4.18 20.12
CA ASP A 365 -18.44 -4.26 20.08
C ASP A 365 -19.11 -2.91 20.37
N GLN A 366 -18.67 -2.17 21.39
CA GLN A 366 -19.19 -0.83 21.70
C GLN A 366 -19.03 0.16 20.54
N LEU A 367 -17.90 0.06 19.84
CA LEU A 367 -17.59 0.77 18.60
C LEU A 367 -18.51 0.38 17.42
N GLY A 368 -19.33 -0.66 17.58
CA GLY A 368 -20.19 -1.20 16.53
C GLY A 368 -19.42 -1.98 15.48
N MET A 369 -18.25 -2.52 15.85
CA MET A 369 -17.32 -3.29 15.02
C MET A 369 -16.97 -2.57 13.71
N TYR A 370 -16.76 -3.29 12.60
CA TYR A 370 -16.77 -2.69 11.26
C TYR A 370 -18.20 -2.37 10.80
N ASP A 371 -18.33 -1.44 9.86
CA ASP A 371 -19.59 -1.18 9.16
C ASP A 371 -20.01 -2.40 8.31
N PRO A 372 -21.10 -3.12 8.65
CA PRO A 372 -21.55 -4.29 7.89
C PRO A 372 -22.06 -3.94 6.49
N GLY A 373 -22.35 -2.66 6.22
CA GLY A 373 -22.74 -2.16 4.91
C GLY A 373 -21.57 -2.00 3.93
N MET A 374 -20.32 -2.10 4.40
CA MET A 374 -19.15 -2.18 3.53
C MET A 374 -19.04 -3.55 2.87
N ASP A 375 -18.63 -3.56 1.61
CA ASP A 375 -18.49 -4.77 0.80
C ASP A 375 -17.02 -5.15 0.63
N ILE A 376 -16.73 -6.45 0.64
CA ILE A 376 -15.44 -7.07 0.31
C ILE A 376 -14.23 -6.51 1.07
N TRP A 377 -13.68 -5.39 0.62
CA TRP A 377 -12.43 -4.80 1.09
C TRP A 377 -12.32 -3.34 0.66
N GLY A 378 -11.61 -2.54 1.44
CA GLY A 378 -11.21 -1.17 1.13
C GLY A 378 -11.93 -0.17 2.00
N GLY A 379 -11.17 0.75 2.60
CA GLY A 379 -11.66 1.83 3.45
C GLY A 379 -11.95 1.43 4.91
N GLU A 380 -12.10 0.15 5.22
CA GLU A 380 -12.43 -0.31 6.58
C GLU A 380 -11.33 0.02 7.59
N ASN A 381 -10.08 0.00 7.15
CA ASN A 381 -8.92 0.33 7.96
C ASN A 381 -8.93 1.80 8.41
N LEU A 382 -9.28 2.71 7.49
CA LEU A 382 -9.46 4.14 7.81
C LEU A 382 -10.71 4.36 8.65
N GLU A 383 -11.80 3.66 8.36
CA GLU A 383 -13.06 3.76 9.10
C GLU A 383 -12.85 3.44 10.58
N LEU A 384 -12.21 2.31 10.87
CA LEU A 384 -11.92 1.90 12.24
C LEU A 384 -10.88 2.82 12.90
N SER A 385 -9.90 3.32 12.15
CA SER A 385 -8.91 4.30 12.67
C SER A 385 -9.60 5.57 13.16
N PHE A 386 -10.47 6.15 12.33
CA PHE A 386 -11.21 7.37 12.65
C PHE A 386 -12.17 7.15 13.81
N LYS A 387 -12.83 6.00 13.84
CA LYS A 387 -13.72 5.59 14.92
C LYS A 387 -12.97 5.47 16.25
N VAL A 388 -11.85 4.75 16.30
CA VAL A 388 -11.05 4.58 17.52
C VAL A 388 -10.66 5.95 18.09
N TRP A 389 -10.08 6.82 17.28
CA TRP A 389 -9.63 8.13 17.73
C TRP A 389 -10.78 9.07 18.11
N GLN A 390 -11.77 9.23 17.24
CA GLN A 390 -12.86 10.18 17.48
C GLN A 390 -13.73 9.74 18.66
N CYS A 391 -13.87 8.43 18.93
CA CYS A 391 -14.72 7.93 20.02
C CYS A 391 -13.96 7.69 21.34
N GLY A 392 -12.81 8.35 21.53
CA GLY A 392 -12.10 8.44 22.81
C GLY A 392 -11.12 7.30 23.10
N GLY A 393 -10.70 6.55 22.07
CA GLY A 393 -9.60 5.60 22.15
C GLY A 393 -8.32 6.11 21.52
N GLU A 394 -7.32 5.23 21.44
CA GLU A 394 -6.04 5.50 20.78
C GLU A 394 -5.65 4.36 19.84
N LEU A 395 -4.97 4.69 18.74
CA LEU A 395 -4.37 3.71 17.84
C LEU A 395 -2.85 3.77 17.98
N LEU A 396 -2.27 2.66 18.40
CA LEU A 396 -0.84 2.56 18.73
C LEU A 396 -0.14 1.56 17.81
N CYS A 397 1.07 1.88 17.39
CA CYS A 397 2.02 0.92 16.84
C CYS A 397 2.95 0.45 17.96
N ALA A 398 3.11 -0.87 18.11
CA ALA A 398 3.99 -1.50 19.10
C ALA A 398 5.36 -1.84 18.48
N PRO A 399 6.43 -1.06 18.73
CA PRO A 399 7.73 -1.23 18.08
C PRO A 399 8.41 -2.57 18.34
N CYS A 400 8.00 -3.28 19.39
CA CYS A 400 8.59 -4.56 19.81
C CYS A 400 7.81 -5.77 19.32
N SER A 401 6.63 -5.58 18.72
CA SER A 401 5.85 -6.65 18.11
C SER A 401 6.10 -6.67 16.62
N HIS A 402 6.66 -7.75 16.10
CA HIS A 402 6.96 -7.90 14.67
C HIS A 402 6.17 -9.06 14.09
N VAL A 403 5.51 -8.83 12.97
CA VAL A 403 4.80 -9.87 12.21
C VAL A 403 5.11 -9.70 10.73
N GLY A 404 5.77 -10.71 10.16
CA GLY A 404 6.02 -10.77 8.72
C GLY A 404 4.71 -10.95 7.94
N HIS A 405 4.62 -10.32 6.77
CA HIS A 405 3.48 -10.37 5.87
C HIS A 405 3.98 -10.45 4.41
N ILE A 406 3.36 -11.32 3.61
CA ILE A 406 3.68 -11.43 2.18
C ILE A 406 3.01 -10.28 1.41
N PHE A 407 3.78 -9.26 1.02
CA PHE A 407 3.28 -8.16 0.21
C PHE A 407 3.18 -8.54 -1.27
N ARG A 408 1.95 -8.63 -1.78
CA ARG A 408 1.67 -8.99 -3.17
C ARG A 408 1.63 -7.75 -4.06
N LYS A 409 2.13 -7.87 -5.29
CA LYS A 409 2.05 -6.81 -6.31
C LYS A 409 0.68 -6.67 -6.98
N ARG A 410 -0.15 -7.71 -6.89
CA ARG A 410 -1.52 -7.73 -7.43
C ARG A 410 -2.44 -8.53 -6.52
N SER A 411 -3.72 -8.18 -6.53
CA SER A 411 -4.75 -9.01 -5.89
C SER A 411 -5.02 -10.26 -6.74
N PRO A 412 -4.96 -11.48 -6.18
CA PRO A 412 -5.29 -12.71 -6.90
C PRO A 412 -6.79 -13.03 -6.88
N TYR A 413 -7.62 -12.19 -6.26
CA TYR A 413 -9.05 -12.45 -6.06
C TYR A 413 -9.91 -11.83 -7.15
N GLN A 414 -11.03 -12.50 -7.45
CA GLN A 414 -12.01 -11.98 -8.39
C GLN A 414 -12.88 -10.91 -7.71
N TRP A 415 -13.09 -9.81 -8.41
CA TRP A 415 -13.94 -8.70 -7.98
C TRP A 415 -15.25 -8.72 -8.78
N PRO A 416 -16.40 -8.42 -8.17
CA PRO A 416 -17.64 -8.23 -8.92
C PRO A 416 -17.43 -7.11 -9.94
N SER A 417 -17.69 -7.39 -11.22
CA SER A 417 -17.42 -6.45 -12.33
C SER A 417 -18.31 -5.20 -12.33
N ASN A 418 -19.45 -5.24 -11.64
CA ASN A 418 -20.52 -4.26 -11.81
C ASN A 418 -20.59 -3.19 -10.70
N VAL A 419 -19.70 -3.23 -9.70
CA VAL A 419 -19.74 -2.31 -8.56
C VAL A 419 -18.34 -1.83 -8.22
N ASN A 420 -18.15 -0.52 -8.14
CA ASN A 420 -16.93 0.04 -7.53
C ASN A 420 -17.04 -0.06 -6.01
N VAL A 421 -16.67 -1.24 -5.49
CA VAL A 421 -16.77 -1.62 -4.08
C VAL A 421 -16.01 -0.65 -3.18
N VAL A 422 -14.78 -0.29 -3.57
CA VAL A 422 -13.93 0.62 -2.79
C VAL A 422 -14.57 2.00 -2.69
N LYS A 423 -15.11 2.53 -3.81
CA LYS A 423 -15.84 3.81 -3.81
C LYS A 423 -17.05 3.78 -2.87
N LYS A 424 -17.88 2.73 -2.94
CA LYS A 424 -19.02 2.57 -2.02
C LYS A 424 -18.56 2.65 -0.56
N ASN A 425 -17.58 1.86 -0.16
CA ASN A 425 -17.09 1.82 1.23
C ASN A 425 -16.51 3.17 1.67
N THR A 426 -15.69 3.80 0.82
CA THR A 426 -15.07 5.09 1.14
C THR A 426 -16.07 6.24 1.21
N VAL A 427 -17.15 6.23 0.40
CA VAL A 427 -18.27 7.18 0.56
C VAL A 427 -19.01 6.94 1.88
N ARG A 428 -19.28 5.69 2.26
CA ARG A 428 -19.92 5.38 3.57
C ARG A 428 -19.08 5.91 4.74
N LEU A 429 -17.77 5.66 4.70
CA LEU A 429 -16.82 6.22 5.66
C LEU A 429 -16.88 7.76 5.67
N ALA A 430 -16.86 8.39 4.49
CA ALA A 430 -16.84 9.84 4.36
C ALA A 430 -18.08 10.51 4.95
N GLU A 431 -19.26 9.93 4.68
CA GLU A 431 -20.53 10.42 5.19
C GLU A 431 -20.62 10.38 6.72
N VAL A 432 -20.01 9.36 7.35
CA VAL A 432 -20.11 9.16 8.79
C VAL A 432 -19.00 9.89 9.56
N TRP A 433 -17.78 9.94 9.03
CA TRP A 433 -16.58 10.23 9.84
C TRP A 433 -15.78 11.47 9.44
N LEU A 434 -16.05 12.09 8.27
CA LEU A 434 -15.22 13.20 7.75
C LEU A 434 -15.83 14.60 7.92
N ASP A 435 -17.06 14.73 8.40
CA ASP A 435 -17.76 16.02 8.55
C ASP A 435 -17.66 16.86 7.26
N ASP A 436 -17.39 18.17 7.36
CA ASP A 436 -17.23 19.08 6.23
C ASP A 436 -15.97 18.81 5.38
N TYR A 437 -15.07 17.93 5.82
CA TYR A 437 -13.86 17.57 5.07
C TYR A 437 -14.14 16.54 3.98
N LYS A 438 -15.32 15.88 4.00
CA LYS A 438 -15.73 14.94 2.95
C LYS A 438 -15.75 15.56 1.55
N LYS A 439 -15.89 16.89 1.44
CA LYS A 439 -15.81 17.63 0.17
C LYS A 439 -14.50 17.39 -0.58
N TYR A 440 -13.37 17.24 0.12
CA TYR A 440 -12.08 17.03 -0.54
C TYR A 440 -11.99 15.65 -1.20
N TYR A 441 -12.65 14.66 -0.62
CA TYR A 441 -12.82 13.36 -1.24
C TYR A 441 -13.86 13.42 -2.38
N TYR A 442 -14.97 14.14 -2.18
CA TYR A 442 -16.02 14.26 -3.20
C TYR A 442 -15.51 14.89 -4.49
N GLU A 443 -14.69 15.94 -4.40
CA GLU A 443 -14.03 16.56 -5.55
C GLU A 443 -13.25 15.53 -6.40
N ARG A 444 -12.57 14.56 -5.77
CA ARG A 444 -11.76 13.53 -6.45
C ARG A 444 -12.59 12.48 -7.17
N ILE A 445 -13.77 12.17 -6.63
CA ILE A 445 -14.75 11.29 -7.29
C ILE A 445 -15.74 12.08 -8.17
N SER A 446 -15.40 13.31 -8.56
CA SER A 446 -16.25 14.20 -9.37
C SER A 446 -17.65 14.43 -8.79
N ASN A 447 -17.75 14.44 -7.46
CA ASN A 447 -18.98 14.51 -6.67
C ASN A 447 -19.99 13.39 -6.98
N ASN A 448 -19.54 12.29 -7.60
CA ASN A 448 -20.36 11.14 -7.93
C ASN A 448 -20.31 10.07 -6.81
N LEU A 449 -21.14 10.28 -5.80
CA LEU A 449 -21.25 9.41 -4.62
C LEU A 449 -21.72 7.99 -4.99
N GLY A 450 -22.55 7.86 -6.03
CA GLY A 450 -23.22 6.59 -6.34
C GLY A 450 -24.19 6.14 -5.24
N ASP A 451 -24.66 4.89 -5.34
CA ASP A 451 -25.42 4.27 -4.26
C ASP A 451 -24.46 3.65 -3.23
N TYR A 452 -24.47 4.23 -2.03
CA TYR A 452 -23.66 3.77 -0.91
C TYR A 452 -24.52 3.15 0.21
N GLY A 453 -25.84 3.07 0.05
CA GLY A 453 -26.79 2.54 1.04
C GLY A 453 -26.94 3.40 2.30
N ASP A 454 -27.78 2.94 3.23
CA ASP A 454 -28.04 3.66 4.49
C ASP A 454 -26.85 3.58 5.47
N VAL A 455 -26.53 4.71 6.10
CA VAL A 455 -25.49 4.87 7.12
C VAL A 455 -26.04 5.35 8.46
N SER A 456 -27.37 5.47 8.61
CA SER A 456 -28.03 6.01 9.80
C SER A 456 -27.61 5.32 11.09
N ASP A 457 -27.47 3.99 11.08
CA ASP A 457 -27.05 3.26 12.28
C ASP A 457 -25.59 3.54 12.67
N ARG A 458 -24.73 3.86 11.70
CA ARG A 458 -23.33 4.26 11.97
C ARG A 458 -23.29 5.66 12.58
N ILE A 459 -24.12 6.58 12.08
CA ILE A 459 -24.30 7.94 12.65
C ILE A 459 -24.79 7.85 14.10
N LYS A 460 -25.81 7.03 14.39
CA LYS A 460 -26.33 6.83 15.76
C LYS A 460 -25.26 6.32 16.72
N ILE A 461 -24.35 5.44 16.27
CA ILE A 461 -23.22 4.99 17.10
C ILE A 461 -22.30 6.17 17.42
N ARG A 462 -21.96 6.98 16.41
CA ARG A 462 -21.13 8.18 16.58
C ARG A 462 -21.73 9.17 17.58
N GLU A 463 -23.03 9.40 17.49
CA GLU A 463 -23.80 10.26 18.41
C GLU A 463 -23.84 9.68 19.83
N ARG A 464 -24.20 8.40 19.97
CA ARG A 464 -24.30 7.70 21.26
C ARG A 464 -22.99 7.70 22.03
N LEU A 465 -21.86 7.50 21.33
CA LEU A 465 -20.52 7.49 21.92
C LEU A 465 -19.95 8.91 22.10
N GLN A 466 -20.68 9.95 21.70
CA GLN A 466 -20.25 11.35 21.76
C GLN A 466 -18.88 11.56 21.11
N CYS A 467 -18.68 10.94 19.95
CA CYS A 467 -17.40 11.00 19.27
C CYS A 467 -17.08 12.44 18.84
N LYS A 468 -15.80 12.78 18.87
CA LYS A 468 -15.25 14.06 18.43
C LYS A 468 -15.45 14.26 16.92
N SER A 469 -15.25 15.50 16.47
CA SER A 469 -15.31 15.85 15.06
C SER A 469 -14.03 15.43 14.31
N PHE A 470 -14.11 15.37 13.00
CA PHE A 470 -12.96 15.14 12.15
C PHE A 470 -11.96 16.31 12.21
N LYS A 471 -12.46 17.52 12.44
CA LYS A 471 -11.62 18.68 12.75
C LYS A 471 -10.74 18.41 13.98
N TRP A 472 -11.35 17.90 15.06
CA TRP A 472 -10.59 17.53 16.26
C TRP A 472 -9.54 16.46 15.95
N PHE A 473 -9.88 15.46 15.13
CA PHE A 473 -8.92 14.43 14.69
C PHE A 473 -7.72 15.05 13.98
N LEU A 474 -7.94 15.94 13.01
CA LEU A 474 -6.86 16.62 12.30
C LEU A 474 -6.04 17.53 13.23
N GLU A 475 -6.66 18.22 14.18
CA GLU A 475 -5.94 19.14 15.08
C GLU A 475 -5.13 18.43 16.18
N ASN A 476 -5.58 17.25 16.64
CA ASN A 476 -5.04 16.61 17.86
C ASN A 476 -4.32 15.30 17.57
N VAL A 477 -4.78 14.54 16.58
CA VAL A 477 -4.22 13.24 16.21
C VAL A 477 -3.24 13.40 15.07
N TYR A 478 -3.64 14.09 13.99
CA TYR A 478 -2.86 14.18 12.76
C TYR A 478 -2.70 15.61 12.21
N PRO A 479 -2.09 16.52 12.98
CA PRO A 479 -1.86 17.91 12.56
C PRO A 479 -0.89 18.05 11.38
N GLU A 480 -0.12 17.01 11.10
CA GLU A 480 0.78 16.94 9.96
C GLU A 480 0.05 16.66 8.62
N GLN A 481 -1.24 16.26 8.66
CA GLN A 481 -2.02 16.02 7.45
C GLN A 481 -2.22 17.32 6.68
N PHE A 482 -1.80 17.32 5.42
CA PHE A 482 -2.02 18.46 4.55
C PHE A 482 -3.51 18.60 4.18
N ILE A 483 -4.09 19.77 4.43
CA ILE A 483 -5.49 20.08 4.09
C ILE A 483 -5.53 21.02 2.87
N PRO A 484 -6.08 20.60 1.71
CA PRO A 484 -6.06 21.38 0.47
C PRO A 484 -6.63 22.79 0.59
N GLY A 485 -7.68 22.98 1.40
CA GLY A 485 -8.29 24.29 1.63
C GLY A 485 -7.44 25.26 2.43
N GLU A 486 -6.38 24.80 3.08
CA GLU A 486 -5.46 25.61 3.88
C GLU A 486 -4.18 25.99 3.13
N SER A 487 -4.10 25.69 1.83
CA SER A 487 -2.93 25.98 1.01
C SER A 487 -2.68 27.47 0.88
N LEU A 488 -1.42 27.91 0.95
CA LEU A 488 -1.06 29.35 0.81
C LEU A 488 -1.29 29.85 -0.63
N TYR A 489 -1.01 28.98 -1.59
CA TYR A 489 -1.19 29.20 -3.03
C TYR A 489 -1.83 27.96 -3.65
N PHE A 490 -2.50 28.11 -4.78
CA PHE A 490 -3.16 27.01 -5.47
C PHE A 490 -3.33 27.22 -6.97
N GLY A 491 -3.54 26.12 -7.69
CA GLY A 491 -3.80 26.11 -9.12
C GLY A 491 -2.53 26.00 -9.95
N GLU A 492 -2.64 26.42 -11.20
CA GLU A 492 -1.53 26.37 -12.15
C GLU A 492 -0.44 27.39 -11.82
N ILE A 493 0.81 26.97 -11.99
CA ILE A 493 1.99 27.83 -11.90
C ILE A 493 2.37 28.24 -13.32
N ARG A 494 1.99 29.47 -13.71
CA ARG A 494 2.10 29.98 -15.08
C ARG A 494 3.36 30.81 -15.26
N SER A 495 4.10 30.64 -16.36
CA SER A 495 5.25 31.50 -16.65
C SER A 495 4.79 32.92 -16.98
N ARG A 496 5.47 33.94 -16.44
CA ARG A 496 5.23 35.34 -16.84
C ARG A 496 5.90 35.71 -18.16
N ALA A 497 7.02 35.08 -18.50
CA ALA A 497 7.67 35.27 -19.80
C ALA A 497 6.85 34.69 -20.94
N LYS A 498 6.19 33.53 -20.71
CA LYS A 498 5.34 32.84 -21.70
C LYS A 498 4.04 32.39 -21.03
N ALA A 499 3.01 33.24 -21.08
CA ALA A 499 1.74 33.02 -20.40
C ALA A 499 0.98 31.75 -20.82
N SER A 500 1.33 31.16 -21.98
CA SER A 500 0.80 29.88 -22.46
C SER A 500 1.47 28.65 -21.84
N VAL A 501 2.55 28.82 -21.06
CA VAL A 501 3.34 27.72 -20.49
C VAL A 501 3.15 27.65 -18.98
N CYS A 502 2.85 26.45 -18.49
CA CYS A 502 2.66 26.10 -17.09
C CYS A 502 3.71 25.08 -16.64
N ILE A 503 4.04 25.07 -15.34
CA ILE A 503 4.74 23.92 -14.75
C ILE A 503 3.80 22.72 -14.78
N ASP A 504 4.35 21.57 -15.19
CA ASP A 504 3.63 20.32 -15.33
C ASP A 504 4.45 19.18 -14.71
N SER A 505 3.81 18.36 -13.86
CA SER A 505 4.45 17.21 -13.20
C SER A 505 4.64 16.00 -14.12
N GLN A 506 4.14 16.05 -15.34
CA GLN A 506 3.92 14.92 -16.25
C GLN A 506 2.91 13.91 -15.70
N GLU A 507 2.38 13.05 -16.56
CA GLU A 507 1.60 11.88 -16.12
C GLU A 507 2.51 10.95 -15.30
N LEU A 508 2.06 10.70 -14.06
CA LEU A 508 2.72 9.81 -13.12
C LEU A 508 2.57 8.36 -13.62
N GLU A 509 3.49 7.92 -14.46
CA GLU A 509 3.88 6.52 -14.51
C GLU A 509 5.08 6.36 -13.56
N ASP A 510 5.11 5.28 -12.80
CA ASP A 510 6.07 4.99 -11.70
C ASP A 510 7.48 5.54 -11.94
N GLY A 511 7.89 6.52 -11.11
CA GLY A 511 9.25 7.05 -11.07
C GLY A 511 9.32 8.55 -10.73
N ASP A 512 10.47 8.98 -10.21
CA ASP A 512 10.78 10.39 -9.96
C ASP A 512 11.00 11.11 -11.31
N LYS A 513 9.93 11.63 -11.91
CA LYS A 513 10.02 12.43 -13.14
C LYS A 513 10.36 13.87 -12.79
N SER A 514 11.23 14.47 -13.62
CA SER A 514 11.47 15.92 -13.55
C SER A 514 10.22 16.68 -13.98
N ILE A 515 9.96 17.84 -13.38
CA ILE A 515 8.93 18.74 -13.89
C ILE A 515 9.34 19.30 -15.26
N ILE A 516 8.35 19.67 -16.05
CA ILE A 516 8.55 20.29 -17.37
C ILE A 516 7.70 21.56 -17.48
N GLY A 517 7.98 22.35 -18.52
CA GLY A 517 7.02 23.32 -19.02
C GLY A 517 6.10 22.66 -20.03
N TYR A 518 4.80 22.94 -19.96
CA TYR A 518 3.80 22.40 -20.87
C TYR A 518 2.72 23.45 -21.16
N PRO A 519 2.04 23.40 -22.32
CA PRO A 519 0.88 24.27 -22.55
C PRO A 519 -0.13 24.22 -21.41
N CYS A 520 -0.51 25.39 -20.90
CA CYS A 520 -1.52 25.52 -19.86
C CYS A 520 -2.88 25.01 -20.37
N HIS A 521 -3.46 23.99 -19.73
CA HIS A 521 -4.69 23.37 -20.22
C HIS A 521 -5.93 23.66 -19.35
N GLY A 522 -5.80 24.17 -18.13
CA GLY A 522 -6.93 24.56 -17.27
C GLY A 522 -7.72 23.38 -16.70
N GLN A 523 -7.26 22.14 -16.90
CA GLN A 523 -7.97 20.92 -16.49
C GLN A 523 -7.57 20.44 -15.09
N GLY A 524 -6.67 21.16 -14.42
CA GLY A 524 -6.12 20.74 -13.14
C GLY A 524 -5.12 19.59 -13.30
N GLY A 525 -5.32 18.48 -12.58
CA GLY A 525 -4.51 17.26 -12.75
C GLY A 525 -3.01 17.48 -12.48
N ASN A 526 -2.17 17.16 -13.47
CA ASN A 526 -0.71 17.31 -13.47
C ASN A 526 -0.22 18.77 -13.49
N GLN A 527 -1.09 19.75 -13.71
CA GLN A 527 -0.76 21.19 -13.63
C GLN A 527 -1.34 21.86 -12.37
N TYR A 528 -2.00 21.13 -11.48
CA TYR A 528 -2.59 21.71 -10.27
C TYR A 528 -1.69 21.51 -9.05
N PHE A 529 -1.11 22.61 -8.57
CA PHE A 529 -0.21 22.59 -7.41
C PHE A 529 -0.80 23.35 -6.22
N LEU A 530 -0.37 22.98 -5.02
CA LEU A 530 -0.78 23.57 -3.75
C LEU A 530 0.45 23.88 -2.90
N MET A 531 0.57 25.09 -2.36
CA MET A 531 1.62 25.39 -1.38
C MET A 531 1.16 25.02 0.03
N SER A 532 1.88 24.15 0.74
CA SER A 532 1.60 23.85 2.14
C SER A 532 2.03 24.98 3.09
N LYS A 533 1.54 24.95 4.32
CA LYS A 533 1.99 25.86 5.40
C LYS A 533 3.45 25.59 5.81
N THR A 534 3.97 24.40 5.51
CA THR A 534 5.37 23.99 5.70
C THR A 534 6.25 24.30 4.48
N PHE A 535 5.73 25.08 3.52
CA PHE A 535 6.46 25.56 2.34
C PHE A 535 6.83 24.48 1.32
N GLU A 536 5.99 23.45 1.16
CA GLU A 536 6.13 22.45 0.10
C GLU A 536 5.20 22.78 -1.07
N ILE A 537 5.68 22.63 -2.32
CA ILE A 537 4.85 22.70 -3.52
C ILE A 537 4.34 21.30 -3.81
N ARG A 538 3.05 21.06 -3.53
CA ARG A 538 2.41 19.74 -3.52
C ARG A 538 1.51 19.52 -4.71
N ARG A 539 1.49 18.28 -5.17
CA ARG A 539 0.44 17.63 -5.95
C ARG A 539 0.06 16.36 -5.19
N GLU A 540 -0.96 16.48 -4.34
CA GLU A 540 -1.35 15.44 -3.39
C GLU A 540 -0.19 15.03 -2.47
N GLU A 541 0.23 13.77 -2.52
CA GLU A 541 1.33 13.19 -1.74
C GLU A 541 2.70 13.31 -2.44
N LYS A 542 2.74 13.94 -3.62
CA LYS A 542 3.99 14.24 -4.32
C LYS A 542 4.34 15.72 -4.19
N CYS A 543 5.59 15.99 -3.87
CA CYS A 543 6.15 17.32 -3.65
C CYS A 543 7.24 17.60 -4.67
N LEU A 544 7.38 18.86 -5.07
CA LEU A 544 8.56 19.29 -5.81
C LEU A 544 9.79 19.19 -4.92
N ASP A 545 10.80 18.49 -5.40
CA ASP A 545 12.01 18.15 -4.67
C ASP A 545 13.25 18.53 -5.49
N TYR A 546 14.18 19.20 -4.84
CA TYR A 546 15.47 19.54 -5.40
C TYR A 546 16.58 19.20 -4.42
N ALA A 547 17.21 18.04 -4.63
CA ALA A 547 18.30 17.53 -3.79
C ALA A 547 19.53 18.47 -3.72
N GLY A 548 19.69 19.39 -4.67
CA GLY A 548 20.90 20.18 -4.83
C GLY A 548 22.11 19.30 -5.21
N GLY A 549 23.01 19.79 -6.05
CA GLY A 549 24.28 19.07 -6.26
C GLY A 549 25.04 18.93 -4.93
N GLN A 550 25.57 17.75 -4.60
CA GLN A 550 26.49 17.57 -3.48
C GLN A 550 27.87 18.17 -3.82
N GLY A 551 28.49 18.87 -2.85
CA GLY A 551 29.88 19.38 -2.92
C GLY A 551 30.03 20.87 -3.28
N GLU A 552 31.28 21.33 -3.49
CA GLU A 552 31.64 22.73 -3.81
C GLU A 552 31.12 23.23 -5.16
N LEU A 553 30.51 22.36 -5.98
CA LEU A 553 29.93 22.71 -7.27
C LEU A 553 28.40 22.63 -7.18
N LYS A 554 27.79 23.66 -6.61
CA LYS A 554 26.34 23.91 -6.71
C LYS A 554 25.94 24.05 -8.19
N LYS A 555 25.61 22.95 -8.87
CA LYS A 555 25.16 23.00 -10.27
C LYS A 555 23.64 23.19 -10.37
N PRO A 556 23.17 24.09 -11.25
CA PRO A 556 21.83 24.04 -11.85
C PRO A 556 21.42 22.60 -12.15
N GLY A 557 20.25 22.18 -11.68
CA GLY A 557 19.74 20.82 -11.84
C GLY A 557 18.24 20.81 -12.09
N LYS A 558 17.67 19.62 -12.29
CA LYS A 558 16.23 19.46 -12.49
C LYS A 558 15.52 19.31 -11.15
N VAL A 559 14.30 19.85 -11.07
CA VAL A 559 13.37 19.60 -9.96
C VAL A 559 12.59 18.33 -10.29
N VAL A 560 12.46 17.42 -9.33
CA VAL A 560 11.75 16.16 -9.49
C VAL A 560 10.50 16.13 -8.63
N SER A 561 9.53 15.32 -9.02
CA SER A 561 8.37 15.00 -8.19
C SER A 561 8.72 13.84 -7.26
N PHE A 562 8.85 14.10 -5.96
CA PHE A 562 9.19 13.10 -4.95
C PHE A 562 8.08 12.95 -3.90
N THR A 563 8.10 11.90 -3.07
CA THR A 563 7.10 11.76 -1.98
C THR A 563 7.27 12.89 -0.95
N CYS A 564 6.17 13.56 -0.60
CA CYS A 564 6.16 14.60 0.41
C CYS A 564 6.60 14.05 1.77
N HIS A 565 7.55 14.72 2.44
CA HIS A 565 8.05 14.26 3.74
C HIS A 565 7.93 15.29 4.86
N SER A 566 7.57 16.55 4.56
CA SER A 566 7.36 17.60 5.56
C SER A 566 8.57 17.91 6.46
N MET A 567 9.76 17.44 6.06
CA MET A 567 11.04 17.70 6.72
C MET A 567 11.77 18.94 6.19
N GLN A 568 11.11 19.73 5.33
CA GLN A 568 11.69 20.90 4.67
C GLN A 568 12.92 20.51 3.81
N GLY A 569 14.01 21.27 3.88
CA GLY A 569 15.25 20.96 3.15
C GLY A 569 15.08 21.01 1.62
N ASN A 570 15.23 19.87 0.97
CA ASN A 570 15.09 19.66 -0.48
C ASN A 570 13.65 19.83 -0.99
N GLN A 571 12.65 19.92 -0.11
CA GLN A 571 11.25 20.19 -0.47
C GLN A 571 10.75 21.55 0.03
N MET A 572 11.66 22.44 0.46
CA MET A 572 11.30 23.75 0.99
C MET A 572 11.40 24.85 -0.08
N TRP A 573 10.28 25.53 -0.30
CA TRP A 573 10.09 26.53 -1.35
C TRP A 573 9.47 27.82 -0.81
N LYS A 574 10.01 28.97 -1.19
CA LYS A 574 9.42 30.27 -0.95
C LYS A 574 8.95 30.87 -2.26
N TYR A 575 7.72 31.38 -2.28
CA TYR A 575 7.20 32.13 -3.41
C TYR A 575 7.19 33.62 -3.05
N GLU A 576 8.22 34.34 -3.50
CA GLU A 576 8.52 35.74 -3.16
C GLU A 576 8.97 36.48 -4.42
N ASP A 577 8.54 37.73 -4.61
CA ASP A 577 8.81 38.53 -5.81
C ASP A 577 8.44 37.81 -7.12
N ASP A 578 7.37 37.00 -7.07
CA ASP A 578 6.92 36.13 -8.15
C ASP A 578 7.93 35.07 -8.58
N MET A 579 8.92 34.73 -7.74
CA MET A 579 9.91 33.69 -8.00
C MET A 579 9.73 32.51 -7.04
N LEU A 580 9.91 31.29 -7.56
CA LEU A 580 9.91 30.06 -6.76
C LEU A 580 11.34 29.77 -6.31
N ARG A 581 11.69 30.24 -5.10
CA ARG A 581 13.01 30.14 -4.49
C ARG A 581 13.10 28.87 -3.65
N HIS A 582 14.09 28.03 -3.91
CA HIS A 582 14.39 26.86 -3.09
C HIS A 582 15.27 27.22 -1.89
N ALA A 583 15.23 26.44 -0.80
CA ALA A 583 16.08 26.63 0.38
C ALA A 583 17.60 26.65 0.08
N SER A 584 18.03 26.08 -1.05
CA SER A 584 19.43 26.13 -1.51
C SER A 584 19.89 27.50 -2.04
N GLY A 585 18.95 28.43 -2.27
CA GLY A 585 19.19 29.76 -2.83
C GLY A 585 18.99 29.87 -4.36
N PHE A 586 18.64 28.78 -5.03
CA PHE A 586 18.33 28.76 -6.46
C PHE A 586 16.83 29.01 -6.74
N CYS A 587 16.51 29.43 -7.95
CA CYS A 587 15.16 29.69 -8.44
C CYS A 587 14.78 28.75 -9.58
N ILE A 588 13.49 28.40 -9.68
CA ILE A 588 12.96 27.70 -10.86
C ILE A 588 12.92 28.65 -12.06
N GLU A 589 13.52 28.24 -13.18
CA GLU A 589 13.57 28.96 -14.45
C GLU A 589 13.03 28.11 -15.60
N LEU A 590 12.27 28.76 -16.49
CA LEU A 590 11.87 28.21 -17.79
C LEU A 590 12.95 28.50 -18.84
N SER A 591 13.36 27.50 -19.61
CA SER A 591 14.33 27.71 -20.70
C SER A 591 13.80 28.64 -21.78
N GLN A 592 14.63 29.59 -22.23
CA GLN A 592 14.27 30.54 -23.27
C GLN A 592 14.09 29.86 -24.64
N GLY A 593 14.90 28.83 -24.92
CA GLY A 593 14.96 28.13 -26.20
C GLY A 593 14.12 26.86 -26.30
N ASN A 594 13.65 26.31 -25.16
CA ASN A 594 12.83 25.10 -25.14
C ASN A 594 11.78 25.16 -24.03
N ASP A 595 10.51 25.34 -24.40
CA ASP A 595 9.41 25.49 -23.44
C ASP A 595 9.17 24.24 -22.57
N LYS A 596 9.76 23.09 -22.92
CA LYS A 596 9.71 21.89 -22.09
C LYS A 596 10.72 21.89 -20.95
N ASP A 597 11.81 22.64 -21.06
CA ASP A 597 12.90 22.57 -20.09
C ASP A 597 12.66 23.55 -18.94
N VAL A 598 12.46 23.00 -17.74
CA VAL A 598 12.41 23.74 -16.48
C VAL A 598 13.55 23.25 -15.59
N PHE A 599 14.33 24.18 -15.03
CA PHE A 599 15.54 23.86 -14.28
C PHE A 599 15.79 24.89 -13.16
N MET A 600 16.71 24.57 -12.27
CA MET A 600 17.14 25.47 -11.19
C MET A 600 18.31 26.34 -11.66
N SER A 601 18.26 27.65 -11.41
CA SER A 601 19.34 28.60 -11.73
C SER A 601 19.49 29.67 -10.64
N ASN A 602 20.54 30.49 -10.72
CA ASN A 602 20.73 31.59 -9.75
C ASN A 602 19.53 32.54 -9.81
N CYS A 603 19.03 32.96 -8.64
CA CYS A 603 17.90 33.85 -8.57
C CYS A 603 18.25 35.26 -9.09
N GLU A 604 17.61 35.69 -10.16
CA GLU A 604 17.82 36.97 -10.82
C GLU A 604 16.49 37.74 -10.93
N ALA A 605 16.35 38.83 -10.16
CA ALA A 605 15.08 39.55 -10.04
C ALA A 605 14.58 40.15 -11.36
N THR A 606 15.48 40.44 -12.30
CA THR A 606 15.18 41.01 -13.63
C THR A 606 14.82 39.93 -14.66
N ASN A 607 15.16 38.66 -14.42
CA ASN A 607 14.93 37.57 -15.36
C ASN A 607 13.44 37.17 -15.38
N GLN A 608 12.74 37.50 -16.46
CA GLN A 608 11.31 37.20 -16.62
C GLN A 608 11.01 35.70 -16.69
N TYR A 609 11.99 34.87 -17.08
CA TYR A 609 11.82 33.41 -17.17
C TYR A 609 11.87 32.71 -15.80
N GLN A 610 12.26 33.43 -14.75
CA GLN A 610 12.15 32.99 -13.35
C GLN A 610 10.88 33.49 -12.66
N LYS A 611 10.08 34.31 -13.37
CA LYS A 611 8.85 34.89 -12.83
C LYS A 611 7.66 33.99 -13.17
N TRP A 612 6.91 33.64 -12.13
CA TRP A 612 5.75 32.77 -12.19
C TRP A 612 4.53 33.50 -11.65
N PHE A 613 3.38 33.31 -12.26
CA PHE A 613 2.08 33.68 -11.70
C PHE A 613 1.49 32.46 -11.01
N TRP A 614 1.17 32.60 -9.73
CA TRP A 614 0.48 31.58 -8.96
C TRP A 614 -0.54 32.21 -8.03
N LYS A 615 -1.74 31.64 -8.02
CA LYS A 615 -2.88 32.26 -7.32
C LYS A 615 -2.71 32.12 -5.81
N LYS A 616 -2.62 33.24 -5.11
CA LYS A 616 -2.65 33.29 -3.64
C LYS A 616 -4.03 32.91 -3.14
N ARG A 617 -4.09 32.04 -2.12
CA ARG A 617 -5.33 31.80 -1.39
C ARG A 617 -5.54 32.98 -0.43
N LEU A 618 -6.60 33.73 -0.65
CA LEU A 618 -7.05 34.72 0.32
C LEU A 618 -7.73 33.96 1.45
N ASN A 619 -7.20 34.06 2.67
CA ASN A 619 -7.89 33.53 3.83
C ASN A 619 -9.18 34.33 3.99
N ASN A 620 -10.33 33.73 3.69
CA ASN A 620 -11.61 34.25 4.16
C ASN A 620 -11.70 33.98 5.66
N SER A 621 -10.96 34.76 6.46
CA SER A 621 -11.24 34.96 7.87
C SER A 621 -12.35 36.01 8.01
N THR A 622 -13.50 35.74 7.39
CA THR A 622 -14.78 36.44 7.63
C THR A 622 -15.89 35.49 7.24
N ASN A 623 -16.35 34.71 8.21
CA ASN A 623 -17.76 34.39 8.34
C ASN A 623 -18.09 34.54 9.83
N THR A 624 -18.74 35.66 10.10
CA THR A 624 -19.61 35.97 11.23
C THR A 624 -20.57 34.84 11.56
#